data_AF-B8F4K1-F1
#
_entry.id   AF-B8F4K1-F1
#
_cell.length_a   1.000
_cell.length_b   1.000
_cell.length_c   1.000
_cell.angle_alpha   90.00
_cell.angle_beta   90.00
_cell.angle_gamma   90.00
#
_symmetry.space_group_name_H-M   'P 1'
#
loop_
_entity.id
_entity.type
_entity.pdbx_description
1 polymer ?
#
loop_
_entity_poly.entity_id
_entity_poly.type
_entity_poly.pdbx_seq_one_letter_code
_entity_poly.pdbx_strand_id
1 'polypeptide(L)'
;MTLRETLLSQTPKLNPIEIKGTTYYVRDLTVGDMNNHLYGINVWLKKQAELEGYELPAEEDENFATALSEFGAKYRLPQSIAVRLCDENGELLFDPFNVDDLNAIAKLDNQVLIDFNNGLGDPKNSPTADASS
;
A
#
# COMPACT_ATOMS: atom_id res chain seq x y z
N MET A 1 32.77 3.33 8.74
CA MET A 1 31.41 3.57 8.26
C MET A 1 31.20 5.08 8.11
N THR A 2 30.80 5.55 6.93
CA THR A 2 30.49 6.95 6.64
C THR A 2 29.02 7.28 6.94
N LEU A 3 28.66 8.56 7.05
CA LEU A 3 27.24 8.96 7.18
C LEU A 3 26.37 8.41 6.03
N ARG A 4 26.92 8.33 4.82
CA ARG A 4 26.24 7.72 3.67
C ARG A 4 25.96 6.24 3.90
N GLU A 5 26.94 5.49 4.38
CA GLU A 5 26.79 4.06 4.65
C GLU A 5 25.78 3.81 5.78
N THR A 6 25.78 4.63 6.82
CA THR A 6 24.80 4.56 7.91
C THR A 6 23.37 4.85 7.42
N LEU A 7 23.19 5.83 6.54
CA LEU A 7 21.88 6.13 5.96
C LEU A 7 21.39 4.98 5.08
N LEU A 8 22.25 4.43 4.24
CA LEU A 8 21.89 3.34 3.32
C LEU A 8 21.69 1.98 4.02
N SER A 9 22.14 1.83 5.27
CA SER A 9 21.87 0.62 6.07
C SER A 9 20.54 0.65 6.82
N GLN A 10 19.77 1.76 6.73
CA GLN A 10 18.45 1.84 7.35
C GLN A 10 17.42 1.07 6.51
N THR A 11 17.02 -0.10 6.97
CA THR A 11 15.95 -0.90 6.35
C THR A 11 14.61 -0.63 7.05
N PRO A 12 13.47 -0.89 6.40
CA PRO A 12 12.17 -0.81 7.06
C PRO A 12 12.11 -1.66 8.33
N LYS A 13 11.43 -1.14 9.35
CA LYS A 13 11.12 -1.92 10.54
C LYS A 13 10.11 -3.01 10.19
N LEU A 14 10.35 -4.22 10.66
CA LEU A 14 9.41 -5.34 10.57
C LEU A 14 8.68 -5.50 11.90
N ASN A 15 7.36 -5.64 11.87
CA ASN A 15 6.54 -5.91 13.04
C ASN A 15 5.80 -7.24 12.82
N PRO A 16 5.94 -8.22 13.72
CA PRO A 16 5.16 -9.46 13.62
C PRO A 16 3.68 -9.16 13.91
N ILE A 17 2.80 -9.81 13.17
CA ILE A 17 1.35 -9.75 13.34
C ILE A 17 0.78 -11.17 13.26
N GLU A 18 -0.35 -11.39 13.93
CA GLU A 18 -1.08 -12.66 13.86
C GLU A 18 -2.26 -12.51 12.92
N ILE A 19 -2.32 -13.33 11.87
CA ILE A 19 -3.47 -13.42 10.96
C ILE A 19 -4.02 -14.84 11.07
N LYS A 20 -5.26 -14.96 11.59
CA LYS A 20 -5.93 -16.25 11.81
C LYS A 20 -5.05 -17.29 12.55
N GLY A 21 -4.23 -16.82 13.49
CA GLY A 21 -3.35 -17.66 14.31
C GLY A 21 -2.06 -18.13 13.62
N THR A 22 -1.70 -17.53 12.48
CA THR A 22 -0.38 -17.69 11.86
C THR A 22 0.37 -16.36 11.92
N THR A 23 1.63 -16.41 12.31
CA THR A 23 2.51 -15.24 12.35
C THR A 23 2.93 -14.83 10.93
N TYR A 24 2.70 -13.57 10.60
CA TYR A 24 3.22 -12.87 9.43
C TYR A 24 3.97 -11.62 9.88
N TYR A 25 4.55 -10.87 8.93
CA TYR A 25 5.21 -9.60 9.23
C TYR A 25 4.60 -8.47 8.41
N VAL A 26 4.58 -7.27 9.00
CA VAL A 26 4.31 -6.03 8.29
C VAL A 26 5.54 -5.15 8.35
N ARG A 27 5.96 -4.62 7.20
CA ARG A 27 7.06 -3.68 7.12
C ARG A 27 6.58 -2.24 7.07
N ASP A 28 7.42 -1.34 7.59
CA ASP A 28 7.29 0.08 7.31
C ASP A 28 7.52 0.35 5.81
N LEU A 29 7.04 1.51 5.34
CA LEU A 29 7.14 1.88 3.94
C LEU A 29 8.54 2.45 3.65
N THR A 30 9.13 2.00 2.54
CA THR A 30 10.36 2.55 1.99
C THR A 30 10.08 3.87 1.28
N VAL A 31 11.15 4.62 0.98
CA VAL A 31 11.06 5.79 0.09
C VAL A 31 10.51 5.40 -1.30
N GLY A 32 10.83 4.20 -1.79
CA GLY A 32 10.31 3.68 -3.05
C GLY A 32 8.81 3.43 -3.02
N ASP A 33 8.29 2.87 -1.92
CA ASP A 33 6.84 2.66 -1.75
C ASP A 33 6.09 3.99 -1.71
N MET A 34 6.65 5.00 -1.01
CA MET A 34 6.09 6.35 -0.99
C MET A 34 6.07 6.99 -2.38
N ASN A 35 7.15 6.87 -3.13
CA ASN A 35 7.21 7.37 -4.51
C ASN A 35 6.16 6.69 -5.40
N ASN A 36 6.01 5.37 -5.27
CA ASN A 36 5.00 4.61 -5.99
C ASN A 36 3.57 5.00 -5.58
N HIS A 37 3.34 5.27 -4.30
CA HIS A 37 2.04 5.76 -3.82
C HIS A 37 1.68 7.14 -4.42
N LEU A 38 2.66 8.04 -4.51
CA LEU A 38 2.46 9.39 -5.04
C LEU A 38 2.29 9.42 -6.57
N TYR A 39 3.01 8.57 -7.30
CA TYR A 39 3.10 8.67 -8.77
C TYR A 39 2.78 7.37 -9.51
N GLY A 40 3.20 6.22 -8.96
CA GLY A 40 3.06 4.92 -9.63
C GLY A 40 1.63 4.41 -9.71
N ILE A 41 0.83 4.61 -8.66
CA ILE A 41 -0.56 4.11 -8.60
C ILE A 41 -1.42 4.68 -9.73
N ASN A 42 -1.36 5.99 -10.00
CA ASN A 42 -2.19 6.57 -11.05
C ASN A 42 -1.79 6.08 -12.44
N VAL A 43 -0.49 5.94 -12.71
CA VAL A 43 0.01 5.38 -13.98
C VAL A 43 -0.47 3.94 -14.15
N TRP A 44 -0.39 3.14 -13.08
CA TRP A 44 -0.86 1.77 -13.10
C TRP A 44 -2.39 1.69 -13.31
N LEU A 45 -3.18 2.50 -12.61
CA LEU A 45 -4.63 2.53 -12.73
C LEU A 45 -5.09 2.91 -14.15
N LYS A 46 -4.45 3.90 -14.78
CA LYS A 46 -4.72 4.26 -16.18
C LYS A 46 -4.54 3.05 -17.10
N LYS A 47 -3.40 2.36 -16.98
CA LYS A 47 -3.11 1.15 -17.76
C LYS A 47 -4.09 0.01 -17.47
N GLN A 48 -4.49 -0.18 -16.22
CA GLN A 48 -5.48 -1.19 -15.88
C GLN A 48 -6.86 -0.87 -16.44
N ALA A 49 -7.28 0.40 -16.43
CA ALA A 49 -8.54 0.82 -17.04
C ALA A 49 -8.58 0.47 -18.53
N GLU A 50 -7.50 0.76 -19.26
CA GLU A 50 -7.35 0.37 -20.67
C GLU A 50 -7.44 -1.14 -20.88
N LEU A 51 -6.71 -1.93 -20.07
CA LEU A 51 -6.70 -3.40 -20.16
C LEU A 51 -8.07 -4.02 -19.87
N GLU A 52 -8.86 -3.39 -19.01
CA GLU A 52 -10.20 -3.83 -18.65
C GLU A 52 -11.30 -3.25 -19.55
N GLY A 53 -10.94 -2.42 -20.54
CA GLY A 53 -11.90 -1.75 -21.42
C GLY A 53 -12.75 -0.71 -20.70
N TYR A 54 -12.26 -0.14 -19.59
CA TYR A 54 -12.89 0.97 -18.89
C TYR A 54 -12.45 2.29 -19.53
N GLU A 55 -13.40 3.02 -20.11
CA GLU A 55 -13.13 4.31 -20.75
C GLU A 55 -13.02 5.41 -19.69
N LEU A 56 -11.80 5.90 -19.47
CA LEU A 56 -11.56 7.09 -18.65
C LEU A 56 -11.83 8.36 -19.47
N PRO A 57 -12.29 9.46 -18.84
CA PRO A 57 -12.26 10.78 -19.45
C PRO A 57 -10.85 11.18 -19.93
N ALA A 58 -10.75 12.22 -20.75
CA ALA A 58 -9.46 12.83 -21.07
C ALA A 58 -8.78 13.34 -19.78
N GLU A 59 -7.44 13.32 -19.72
CA GLU A 59 -6.71 13.72 -18.51
C GLU A 59 -6.90 15.20 -18.13
N GLU A 60 -7.26 16.05 -19.09
CA GLU A 60 -7.56 17.46 -18.83
C GLU A 60 -8.99 17.69 -18.30
N ASP A 61 -9.85 16.66 -18.34
CA ASP A 61 -11.22 16.74 -17.82
C ASP A 61 -11.21 16.84 -16.30
N GLU A 62 -12.01 17.75 -15.75
CA GLU A 62 -12.11 17.96 -14.29
C GLU A 62 -12.57 16.71 -13.53
N ASN A 63 -13.27 15.78 -14.20
CA ASN A 63 -13.77 14.54 -13.63
C ASN A 63 -12.77 13.38 -13.74
N PHE A 64 -11.63 13.56 -14.44
CA PHE A 64 -10.64 12.50 -14.64
C PHE A 64 -10.18 11.86 -13.33
N ALA A 65 -9.82 12.70 -12.35
CA ALA A 65 -9.33 12.24 -11.06
C ALA A 65 -10.39 11.43 -10.30
N THR A 66 -11.65 11.87 -10.35
CA THR A 66 -12.78 11.16 -9.73
C THR A 66 -13.02 9.82 -10.42
N ALA A 67 -13.10 9.78 -11.75
CA ALA A 67 -13.30 8.55 -12.51
C ALA A 67 -12.18 7.53 -12.29
N LEU A 68 -10.92 7.98 -12.27
CA LEU A 68 -9.77 7.13 -11.96
C LEU A 68 -9.82 6.58 -10.53
N SER A 69 -10.22 7.43 -9.57
CA SER A 69 -10.40 7.08 -8.17
C SER A 69 -11.51 6.04 -7.96
N GLU A 70 -12.62 6.17 -8.68
CA GLU A 70 -13.75 5.21 -8.68
C GLU A 70 -13.35 3.88 -9.30
N PHE A 71 -12.74 3.90 -10.48
CA PHE A 71 -12.20 2.70 -11.11
C PHE A 71 -11.22 1.95 -10.18
N GLY A 72 -10.32 2.69 -9.54
CA GLY A 72 -9.31 2.14 -8.63
C GLY A 72 -9.84 1.70 -7.25
N ALA A 73 -11.10 1.98 -6.91
CA ALA A 73 -11.65 1.69 -5.58
C ALA A 73 -11.53 0.21 -5.19
N LYS A 74 -11.72 -0.70 -6.15
CA LYS A 74 -11.58 -2.16 -5.96
C LYS A 74 -10.19 -2.62 -5.57
N TYR A 75 -9.15 -1.84 -5.86
CA TYR A 75 -7.76 -2.20 -5.60
C TYR A 75 -7.22 -1.63 -4.28
N ARG A 76 -7.90 -0.65 -3.66
CA ARG A 76 -7.36 0.10 -2.52
C ARG A 76 -7.00 -0.77 -1.31
N LEU A 77 -7.94 -1.60 -0.85
CA LEU A 77 -7.71 -2.48 0.30
C LEU A 77 -6.66 -3.56 -0.03
N PRO A 78 -6.77 -4.30 -1.15
CA PRO A 78 -5.73 -5.24 -1.57
C PRO A 78 -4.32 -4.61 -1.64
N GLN A 79 -4.19 -3.43 -2.22
CA GLN A 79 -2.91 -2.71 -2.33
C GLN A 79 -2.36 -2.31 -0.96
N SER A 80 -3.22 -1.90 -0.03
CA SER A 80 -2.80 -1.55 1.33
C SER A 80 -2.19 -2.73 2.08
N ILE A 81 -2.67 -3.95 1.81
CA ILE A 81 -2.10 -5.20 2.33
C ILE A 81 -0.81 -5.53 1.58
N ALA A 82 -0.85 -5.58 0.25
CA ALA A 82 0.26 -5.99 -0.60
C ALA A 82 1.53 -5.14 -0.42
N VAL A 83 1.39 -3.85 -0.13
CA VAL A 83 2.56 -2.95 0.04
C VAL A 83 3.25 -3.09 1.41
N ARG A 84 2.70 -3.87 2.34
CA ARG A 84 3.22 -4.01 3.72
C ARG A 84 3.40 -5.45 4.19
N LEU A 85 2.52 -6.36 3.79
CA LEU A 85 2.54 -7.74 4.25
C LEU A 85 3.74 -8.48 3.62
N CYS A 86 4.59 -9.03 4.48
CA CYS A 86 5.89 -9.57 4.12
C CYS A 86 6.25 -10.80 4.97
N ASP A 87 7.32 -11.48 4.55
CA ASP A 87 7.97 -12.53 5.32
C ASP A 87 8.86 -11.98 6.44
N GLU A 88 9.52 -12.86 7.19
CA GLU A 88 10.45 -12.49 8.28
C GLU A 88 11.68 -11.68 7.83
N ASN A 89 11.97 -11.66 6.53
CA ASN A 89 13.09 -10.93 5.93
C ASN A 89 12.66 -9.58 5.35
N GLY A 90 11.36 -9.29 5.33
CA GLY A 90 10.79 -8.06 4.77
C GLY A 90 10.51 -8.13 3.27
N GLU A 91 10.57 -9.32 2.66
CA GLU A 91 10.15 -9.53 1.27
C GLU A 91 8.62 -9.55 1.19
N LEU A 92 8.04 -8.72 0.31
CA LEU A 92 6.59 -8.65 0.15
C LEU A 92 6.03 -9.99 -0.34
N LEU A 93 4.93 -10.43 0.27
CA LEU A 93 4.26 -11.68 -0.16
C LEU A 93 3.44 -11.53 -1.44
N PHE A 94 3.14 -10.28 -1.82
CA PHE A 94 2.31 -9.92 -2.97
C PHE A 94 2.88 -8.69 -3.66
N ASP A 95 2.73 -8.59 -4.97
CA ASP A 95 3.06 -7.39 -5.72
C ASP A 95 1.87 -6.41 -5.72
N PRO A 96 2.02 -5.19 -5.17
CA PRO A 96 0.94 -4.19 -5.13
C PRO A 96 0.50 -3.65 -6.51
N PHE A 97 1.20 -4.03 -7.58
CA PHE A 97 0.88 -3.69 -8.97
C PHE A 97 0.56 -4.92 -9.85
N ASN A 98 0.43 -6.11 -9.25
CA ASN A 98 0.00 -7.30 -9.96
C ASN A 98 -1.50 -7.55 -9.77
N VAL A 99 -2.27 -7.58 -10.87
CA VAL A 99 -3.73 -7.72 -10.79
C VAL A 99 -4.19 -9.08 -10.23
N ASP A 100 -3.43 -10.15 -10.46
CA ASP A 100 -3.77 -11.48 -9.96
C ASP A 100 -3.59 -11.56 -8.44
N ASP A 101 -2.52 -10.98 -7.91
CA ASP A 101 -2.30 -10.86 -6.46
C ASP A 101 -3.38 -10.02 -5.80
N LEU A 102 -3.70 -8.85 -6.36
CA LEU A 102 -4.74 -7.99 -5.80
C LEU A 102 -6.12 -8.67 -5.83
N ASN A 103 -6.43 -9.42 -6.88
CA ASN A 103 -7.65 -10.21 -6.99
C ASN A 103 -7.66 -11.42 -6.04
N ALA A 104 -6.50 -12.02 -5.75
CA ALA A 104 -6.37 -13.08 -4.75
C ALA A 104 -6.64 -12.53 -3.34
N ILE A 105 -6.04 -11.39 -2.99
CA ILE A 105 -6.26 -10.71 -1.71
C ILE A 105 -7.73 -10.30 -1.56
N ALA A 106 -8.36 -9.77 -2.61
CA ALA A 106 -9.75 -9.35 -2.58
C ALA A 106 -10.75 -10.48 -2.27
N LYS A 107 -10.34 -11.75 -2.42
CA LYS A 107 -11.16 -12.94 -2.12
C LYS A 107 -10.91 -13.52 -0.73
N LEU A 108 -9.96 -12.97 0.02
CA LEU A 108 -9.66 -13.44 1.37
C LEU A 108 -10.83 -13.18 2.31
N ASP A 109 -10.90 -14.01 3.36
CA ASP A 109 -11.86 -13.82 4.44
C ASP A 109 -11.64 -12.45 5.13
N ASN A 110 -12.72 -11.73 5.44
CA ASN A 110 -12.64 -10.40 6.03
C ASN A 110 -11.86 -10.35 7.37
N GLN A 111 -11.78 -11.47 8.10
CA GLN A 111 -10.95 -11.56 9.30
C GLN A 111 -9.47 -11.24 9.02
N VAL A 112 -8.98 -11.55 7.82
CA VAL A 112 -7.60 -11.21 7.42
C VAL A 112 -7.36 -9.70 7.45
N LEU A 113 -8.31 -8.91 6.94
CA LEU A 113 -8.21 -7.45 6.96
C LEU A 113 -8.27 -6.89 8.39
N ILE A 114 -9.13 -7.45 9.23
CA ILE A 114 -9.27 -7.05 10.64
C ILE A 114 -7.94 -7.31 11.38
N ASP A 115 -7.42 -8.53 11.28
CA ASP A 115 -6.17 -8.94 11.92
C ASP A 115 -4.99 -8.09 11.43
N PHE A 116 -4.91 -7.86 10.12
CA PHE A 116 -3.89 -6.99 9.52
C PHE A 116 -3.95 -5.56 10.08
N ASN A 117 -5.14 -4.94 10.11
CA ASN A 117 -5.29 -3.58 10.62
C ASN A 117 -4.98 -3.48 12.12
N ASN A 118 -5.39 -4.46 12.92
CA ASN A 118 -5.03 -4.54 14.33
C ASN A 118 -3.51 -4.65 14.53
N GLY A 119 -2.85 -5.43 13.66
CA GLY A 119 -1.40 -5.62 13.68
C GLY A 119 -0.59 -4.38 13.29
N LEU A 120 -1.15 -3.47 12.49
CA LEU A 120 -0.53 -2.16 12.20
C LEU A 120 -0.52 -1.23 13.42
N GLY A 121 -1.38 -1.49 14.41
CA GLY A 121 -1.59 -0.65 15.59
C GLY A 121 -2.38 0.64 15.29
N ASP A 122 -2.84 1.31 16.34
CA ASP A 122 -3.46 2.64 16.20
C ASP A 122 -2.46 3.63 15.59
N PRO A 123 -2.90 4.56 14.72
CA PRO A 123 -2.06 5.66 14.28
C PRO A 123 -1.61 6.43 15.52
N LYS A 124 -0.34 6.28 15.93
CA LYS A 124 0.25 7.12 16.95
C LYS A 124 0.13 8.57 16.47
N ASN A 125 -0.74 9.34 17.13
CA ASN A 125 -0.89 10.79 17.05
C ASN A 125 -0.05 11.46 15.96
N SER A 126 -0.67 11.81 14.84
CA SER A 126 -0.15 12.87 13.98
C SER A 126 0.15 14.08 14.87
N PRO A 127 1.38 14.62 14.91
CA PRO A 127 1.62 15.89 15.55
C PRO A 127 0.94 16.96 14.68
N THR A 128 -0.32 17.29 14.99
CA THR A 128 -0.83 18.62 14.70
C THR A 128 0.02 19.58 15.52
N ALA A 129 1.01 20.16 14.85
CA ALA A 129 1.59 21.43 15.25
C ALA A 129 0.44 22.42 15.40
N ASP A 130 0.12 22.78 16.64
CA ASP A 130 -0.30 24.13 17.02
C ASP A 130 -0.43 24.20 18.55
N ALA A 131 0.70 24.43 19.20
CA ALA A 131 0.74 25.18 20.45
C ALA A 131 1.50 26.48 20.13
N SER A 132 0.79 27.42 19.52
CA SER A 132 1.24 28.81 19.46
C SER A 132 1.09 29.42 20.86
N SER A 133 2.22 29.92 21.38
CA SER A 133 2.27 30.82 22.54
C SER A 133 1.86 32.23 22.15
#